data_AF-A0A944AMW6-F1
#
_entry.id   AF-A0A944AMW6-F1
#
_cell.length_a   1.000
_cell.length_b   1.000
_cell.length_c   1.000
_cell.angle_alpha   90.00
_cell.angle_beta   90.00
_cell.angle_gamma   90.00
#
_symmetry.space_group_name_H-M   'P 1'
#
loop_
_entity.id
_entity.type
_entity.pdbx_description
1 polymer ?
#
loop_
_entity_poly.entity_id
_entity_poly.type
_entity_poly.pdbx_seq_one_letter_code
_entity_poly.pdbx_strand_id
1 'polypeptide(L)' 'MTSVLGYHLDEAIAILKGEGYVVTTVEVSAKKRIDDGTPRVIKQTLDGNTVELSYSLFMDS' A
#
# COMPACT_ATOMS: atom_id res chain seq x y z
N MET A 1 -12.20 -3.07 8.66
CA MET A 1 -11.09 -3.20 7.69
C MET A 1 -11.56 -2.80 6.30
N THR A 2 -11.25 -1.57 5.92
CA THR A 2 -11.48 -1.05 4.57
C THR A 2 -10.52 -1.71 3.58
N SER A 3 -10.99 -2.03 2.37
CA SER A 3 -10.10 -2.49 1.29
C SER A 3 -9.47 -1.27 0.62
N VAL A 4 -8.15 -1.13 0.76
CA VAL A 4 -7.36 -0.01 0.25
C VAL A 4 -6.50 -0.42 -0.95
N LEU A 5 -6.86 -1.52 -1.62
CA LEU A 5 -6.24 -1.94 -2.87
C LEU A 5 -6.44 -0.89 -3.97
N GLY A 6 -5.36 -0.48 -4.63
CA GLY A 6 -5.35 0.54 -5.67
C GLY A 6 -5.32 1.99 -5.14
N TYR A 7 -5.49 2.19 -3.83
CA TYR A 7 -5.36 3.52 -3.22
C TYR A 7 -3.90 3.96 -3.19
N HIS A 8 -3.70 5.26 -3.06
CA HIS A 8 -2.40 5.84 -2.76
C HIS A 8 -1.95 5.35 -1.38
N LEU A 9 -0.66 5.03 -1.26
CA LEU A 9 -0.10 4.45 -0.04
C LEU A 9 -0.40 5.30 1.20
N ASP A 10 -0.23 6.62 1.11
CA ASP A 10 -0.50 7.55 2.23
C ASP A 10 -1.96 7.52 2.68
N GLU A 11 -2.90 7.57 1.74
CA GLU A 11 -4.34 7.51 2.05
C GLU A 11 -4.71 6.17 2.68
N ALA A 12 -4.17 5.08 2.14
CA ALA A 12 -4.38 3.73 2.64
C ALA A 12 -3.93 3.59 4.11
N ILE A 13 -2.74 4.12 4.44
CA ILE A 13 -2.20 4.12 5.80
C ILE A 13 -3.08 4.95 6.73
N ALA A 14 -3.50 6.14 6.29
CA ALA A 14 -4.32 7.04 7.11
C ALA A 14 -5.66 6.41 7.48
N ILE A 15 -6.34 5.77 6.52
CA ILE A 15 -7.61 5.07 6.73
C ILE A 15 -7.44 3.95 7.76
N LEU A 16 -6.46 3.06 7.55
CA LEU A 16 -6.27 1.87 8.39
C LEU A 16 -5.77 2.22 9.80
N LYS A 17 -4.90 3.22 9.93
CA LYS A 17 -4.51 3.75 11.25
C LYS A 17 -5.70 4.40 11.97
N GLY A 18 -6.57 5.10 11.24
CA GLY A 18 -7.80 5.67 11.77
C GLY A 18 -8.79 4.61 12.28
N GLU A 19 -8.80 3.43 11.66
CA GLU A 19 -9.56 2.27 12.15
C GLU A 19 -8.92 1.58 13.38
N GLY A 20 -7.72 1.97 13.80
CA GLY A 20 -7.01 1.41 14.96
C GLY A 20 -6.09 0.23 14.64
N TYR A 21 -5.79 -0.03 13.36
CA TYR A 21 -4.86 -1.08 12.97
C TYR A 21 -3.40 -0.60 12.96
N VAL A 22 -2.48 -1.54 13.17
CA VAL A 22 -1.04 -1.32 13.00
C VAL A 22 -0.70 -1.54 11.53
N VAL A 23 -0.32 -0.48 10.81
CA VAL A 23 -0.03 -0.60 9.37
C VAL A 23 1.47 -0.75 9.13
N THR A 24 1.86 -1.80 8.41
CA THR A 24 3.21 -2.03 7.90
C THR A 24 3.19 -1.95 6.37
N THR A 25 4.27 -1.43 5.78
CA THR A 25 4.35 -1.25 4.32
C THR A 25 5.57 -1.95 3.76
N VAL A 26 5.38 -2.73 2.70
CA VAL A 26 6.43 -3.47 2.01
C VAL A 26 6.52 -2.96 0.57
N GLU A 27 7.68 -2.44 0.22
CA GLU A 27 7.95 -2.09 -1.17
C GLU A 27 8.20 -3.35 -1.99
N VAL A 28 7.44 -3.51 -3.06
CA VAL A 28 7.59 -4.57 -4.05
C VAL A 28 8.02 -3.94 -5.36
N SER A 29 9.28 -4.13 -5.73
CA SER A 29 9.88 -3.59 -6.95
C SER A 29 9.22 -4.22 -8.19
N ALA A 30 8.28 -3.53 -8.82
CA ALA A 30 7.68 -3.97 -10.08
C ALA A 30 8.48 -3.39 -11.26
N LYS A 31 9.07 -4.27 -12.09
CA LYS A 31 9.88 -3.93 -13.27
C LYS A 31 9.13 -3.19 -14.41
N LYS A 32 7.82 -2.96 -14.29
CA LYS A 32 6.97 -2.63 -15.44
C LYS A 32 6.12 -1.38 -15.16
N ARG A 33 6.51 -0.25 -15.76
CA ARG A 33 5.83 1.06 -15.66
C ARG A 33 4.37 0.96 -16.09
N ILE A 34 3.46 1.27 -15.16
CA ILE A 34 2.11 1.70 -15.45
C ILE A 34 1.84 2.85 -14.46
N ASP A 35 1.73 4.07 -14.98
CA ASP A 35 1.34 5.32 -14.28
C ASP A 35 2.36 6.09 -13.41
N ASP A 36 2.19 7.42 -13.51
CA ASP A 36 2.59 8.65 -12.77
C ASP A 36 3.60 8.62 -11.60
N GLY A 37 4.36 7.56 -11.37
CA GLY A 37 5.39 7.48 -10.32
C GLY A 37 4.86 7.47 -8.88
N THR A 38 3.54 7.43 -8.68
CA THR A 38 2.94 7.51 -7.34
C THR A 38 2.75 6.12 -6.74
N PRO A 39 3.22 5.85 -5.49
CA PRO A 39 3.07 4.54 -4.85
C PRO A 39 1.61 4.20 -4.60
N ARG A 40 1.17 3.08 -5.18
CA ARG A 40 -0.17 2.53 -4.96
C ARG A 40 -0.09 1.16 -4.31
N VAL A 41 -1.06 0.88 -3.45
CA VAL A 41 -1.20 -0.41 -2.78
C VAL A 41 -1.62 -1.45 -3.82
N ILE A 42 -0.82 -2.49 -3.99
CA ILE A 42 -1.12 -3.61 -4.89
C ILE A 42 -1.56 -4.86 -4.15
N LYS A 43 -1.26 -4.94 -2.85
CA LYS A 43 -1.64 -6.05 -1.99
C LYS A 43 -1.90 -5.57 -0.58
N GLN A 44 -2.89 -6.17 0.07
CA GLN A 44 -3.27 -5.93 1.45
C GLN A 44 -3.44 -7.28 2.14
N THR A 45 -2.72 -7.49 3.24
CA THR A 45 -2.80 -8.69 4.06
C THR A 45 -3.10 -8.27 5.50
N LEU A 46 -4.04 -8.95 6.15
CA LEU A 46 -4.33 -8.77 7.57
C LEU A 46 -3.75 -9.94 8.35
N ASP A 47 -2.93 -9.63 9.36
CA ASP A 47 -2.44 -10.60 10.34
C ASP A 47 -2.75 -10.08 11.76
N GLY A 48 -3.84 -10.60 12.34
CA GLY A 48 -4.34 -10.14 13.64
C GLY A 48 -4.73 -8.66 13.63
N ASN A 49 -3.95 -7.83 14.32
CA ASN A 49 -4.14 -6.37 14.39
C ASN A 49 -3.20 -5.59 13.45
N THR A 50 -2.37 -6.30 12.68
CA THR A 50 -1.38 -5.71 11.78
C THR A 50 -1.85 -5.85 10.35
N VAL A 51 -1.82 -4.76 9.60
CA VAL A 51 -2.13 -4.72 8.18
C VAL A 51 -0.85 -4.49 7.41
N GLU A 52 -0.44 -5.49 6.63
CA GLU A 52 0.67 -5.36 5.70
C GLU A 52 0.17 -4.90 4.33
N LEU A 53 0.66 -3.74 3.89
CA LEU A 53 0.39 -3.17 2.58
C LEU A 53 1.62 -3.33 1.69
N SER A 54 1.50 -4.07 0.60
CA SER A 54 2.54 -4.09 -0.43
C SER A 54 2.27 -3.00 -1.47
N TYR A 55 3.26 -2.17 -1.76
CA TYR A 55 3.16 -1.09 -2.75
C TYR A 55 4.33 -1.13 -3.74
N SER A 56 4.13 -0.63 -4.95
CA SER A 56 5.20 -0.52 -5.95
C SER A 56 5.57 0.92 -6.23
N LEU A 57 6.88 1.22 -6.22
CA LEU A 57 7.44 2.44 -6.79
C LEU A 57 7.75 2.20 -8.27
N PHE A 58 7.08 2.93 -9.16
CA PHE A 58 7.44 2.95 -10.57
C PHE A 58 8.52 4.02 -10.78
N MET A 59 9.80 3.63 -10.71
CA MET A 59 10.92 4.54 -10.99
C MET A 59 11.27 4.55 -12.49
N ASP A 60 11.53 5.76 -13.02
CA ASP A 60 12.16 5.97 -14.32
C ASP A 60 13.68 5.82 -14.22
N SER A 61 14.32 5.27 -15.26
CA SER A 61 15.75 5.42 -15.51
C SER A 61 15.99 5.46 -17.01
#